data_AF-A0A2E4PCZ0-F1
#
_entry.id   AF-A0A2E4PCZ0-F1
#
_cell.length_a   1.000
_cell.length_b   1.000
_cell.length_c   1.000
_cell.angle_alpha   90.00
_cell.angle_beta   90.00
_cell.angle_gamma   90.00
#
_symmetry.space_group_name_H-M   'P 1'
#
loop_
_entity.id
_entity.type
_entity.pdbx_description
1 polymer ?
#
loop_
_entity_poly.entity_id
_entity_poly.type
_entity_poly.pdbx_seq_one_letter_code
_entity_poly.pdbx_strand_id
1 'polypeptide(L)'
;MKQMEIKLLLPYNWAHARRIRVYDDAGNLLVKIAHLEHLLVQVQDNCRHVVIKLDFYKSVIPVPDDAENIFLGIYMDFRDRFPHKYIDTLKRRCLTGQFMTAEAFDNFDLSFYENAREYLPTVNYDNASVLLGLLISAGLVITSVVQQENPYQDLLFFIGVSSLISLLMVRAERGKILLYDYKSRLIATALAFVLAFIFITPSFAVNMVFFLFISLYILRLLTNLKTLKSA
;
A
#
# COMPACT_ATOMS: atom_id res chain seq x y z
N MET A 1 14.07 -2.41 -36.98
CA MET A 1 13.23 -2.40 -35.75
C MET A 1 14.13 -2.82 -34.61
N LYS A 2 14.12 -2.09 -33.50
CA LYS A 2 14.92 -2.41 -32.30
C LYS A 2 14.10 -3.24 -31.33
N GLN A 3 14.72 -4.22 -30.69
CA GLN A 3 14.09 -4.99 -29.62
C GLN A 3 14.40 -4.33 -28.27
N MET A 4 13.36 -4.02 -27.51
CA MET A 4 13.48 -3.44 -26.19
C MET A 4 12.95 -4.39 -25.13
N GLU A 5 13.84 -4.82 -24.24
CA GLU A 5 13.47 -5.54 -23.03
C GLU A 5 13.20 -4.55 -21.90
N ILE A 6 12.07 -4.71 -21.23
CA ILE A 6 11.63 -3.80 -20.17
C ILE A 6 11.41 -4.61 -18.90
N LYS A 7 12.04 -4.17 -17.80
CA LYS A 7 11.82 -4.72 -16.45
C LYS A 7 11.34 -3.59 -15.54
N LEU A 8 10.26 -3.84 -14.80
CA LEU A 8 9.69 -2.85 -13.87
C LEU A 8 9.84 -3.29 -12.41
N LEU A 9 10.57 -2.50 -11.63
CA LEU A 9 10.76 -2.71 -10.19
C LEU A 9 10.27 -1.49 -9.41
N LEU A 10 9.38 -1.73 -8.44
CA LEU A 10 8.77 -0.71 -7.60
C LEU A 10 8.96 -1.13 -6.14
N PRO A 11 9.44 -0.25 -5.26
CA PRO A 11 9.58 -0.58 -3.85
C PRO A 11 8.28 -0.30 -3.09
N TYR A 12 8.19 -0.77 -1.84
CA TYR A 12 7.10 -0.41 -0.90
C TYR A 12 5.68 -0.72 -1.37
N ASN A 13 5.50 -1.69 -2.29
CA ASN A 13 4.22 -1.96 -2.93
C ASN A 13 3.62 -0.78 -3.71
N TRP A 14 4.41 0.26 -4.03
CA TRP A 14 3.92 1.43 -4.73
C TRP A 14 3.48 1.09 -6.15
N ALA A 15 2.23 1.42 -6.47
CA ALA A 15 1.62 1.16 -7.77
C ALA A 15 1.66 -0.31 -8.25
N HIS A 16 1.86 -1.29 -7.35
CA HIS A 16 1.91 -2.72 -7.72
C HIS A 16 0.63 -3.23 -8.41
N ALA A 17 -0.53 -2.73 -8.00
CA ALA A 17 -1.81 -3.09 -8.61
C ALA A 17 -2.09 -2.35 -9.94
N ARG A 18 -1.23 -1.41 -10.33
CA ARG A 18 -1.41 -0.59 -11.53
C ARG A 18 -0.41 -1.01 -12.60
N ARG A 19 -0.83 -0.87 -13.85
CA ARG A 19 0.06 -1.06 -15.01
C ARG A 19 0.58 0.27 -15.50
N ILE A 20 1.90 0.39 -15.55
CA ILE A 20 2.59 1.57 -16.04
C ILE A 20 2.56 1.55 -17.57
N ARG A 21 2.27 2.69 -18.18
CA ARG A 21 2.15 2.81 -19.63
C ARG A 21 3.46 3.36 -20.20
N VAL A 22 3.99 2.66 -21.18
CA VAL A 22 5.21 3.04 -21.89
C VAL A 22 4.81 3.42 -23.32
N TYR A 23 5.23 4.60 -23.78
CA TYR A 23 4.90 5.16 -25.09
C TYR A 23 6.17 5.47 -25.88
N ASP A 24 6.05 5.51 -27.20
CA ASP A 24 7.09 6.03 -28.11
C ASP A 24 7.00 7.57 -28.25
N ASP A 25 7.89 8.14 -29.06
CA ASP A 25 7.92 9.58 -29.39
C ASP A 25 6.65 10.09 -30.07
N ALA A 26 6.02 9.24 -30.89
CA ALA A 26 4.80 9.58 -31.60
C ALA A 26 3.56 9.53 -30.68
N GLY A 27 3.71 9.06 -29.44
CA GLY A 27 2.63 8.92 -28.48
C GLY A 27 1.84 7.62 -28.62
N ASN A 28 2.31 6.67 -29.41
CA ASN A 28 1.74 5.33 -29.49
C ASN A 28 2.10 4.55 -28.24
N LEU A 29 1.13 3.78 -27.74
CA LEU A 29 1.34 2.92 -26.59
C LEU A 29 2.17 1.71 -27.03
N LEU A 30 3.38 1.59 -26.49
CA LEU A 30 4.26 0.45 -26.71
C LEU A 30 3.82 -0.74 -25.86
N VAL A 31 3.67 -0.53 -24.54
CA VAL A 31 3.26 -1.60 -23.62
C VAL A 31 2.64 -1.06 -22.34
N LYS A 32 1.92 -1.94 -21.63
CA LYS A 32 1.51 -1.76 -20.24
C LYS A 32 2.19 -2.82 -19.39
N ILE A 33 3.05 -2.41 -18.47
CA ILE A 33 3.86 -3.31 -17.65
C ILE A 33 3.48 -3.19 -16.17
N ALA A 34 3.33 -4.32 -15.48
CA ALA A 34 3.09 -4.40 -14.03
C ALA A 34 4.40 -4.63 -13.27
N HIS A 35 4.36 -4.45 -11.96
CA HIS A 35 5.52 -4.71 -11.11
C HIS A 35 6.00 -6.16 -11.23
N LEU A 36 7.33 -6.37 -11.30
CA LEU A 36 8.02 -7.65 -11.54
C LEU A 36 7.74 -8.30 -12.90
N GLU A 37 7.01 -7.64 -13.79
CA GLU A 37 6.92 -8.11 -15.17
C GLU A 37 8.21 -7.77 -15.94
N HIS A 38 8.55 -8.67 -16.85
CA HIS A 38 9.60 -8.52 -17.84
C HIS A 38 8.98 -8.78 -19.21
N LEU A 39 9.05 -7.79 -20.10
CA LEU A 39 8.40 -7.83 -21.40
C LEU A 39 9.37 -7.41 -22.51
N LEU A 40 9.28 -8.10 -23.64
CA LEU A 40 9.95 -7.72 -24.89
C LEU A 40 8.98 -6.91 -25.74
N VAL A 41 9.44 -5.76 -26.25
CA VAL A 41 8.64 -4.85 -27.08
C VAL A 41 9.45 -4.41 -28.29
N GLN A 42 8.79 -4.29 -29.44
CA GLN A 42 9.41 -3.77 -30.66
C GLN A 42 9.31 -2.25 -30.69
N VAL A 43 10.42 -1.57 -30.95
CA VAL A 43 10.51 -0.11 -31.06
C VAL A 43 10.98 0.25 -32.47
N GLN A 44 10.42 1.31 -33.04
CA GLN A 44 10.85 1.80 -34.36
C GLN A 44 12.29 2.34 -34.30
N ASP A 45 13.07 2.15 -35.37
CA ASP A 45 14.50 2.50 -35.40
C ASP A 45 14.76 4.00 -35.22
N ASN A 46 13.78 4.83 -35.54
CA ASN A 46 13.81 6.30 -35.42
C ASN A 46 13.30 6.81 -34.07
N CYS A 47 12.95 5.93 -33.13
CA CYS A 47 12.50 6.32 -31.80
C CYS A 47 13.70 6.86 -30.98
N ARG A 48 13.66 8.15 -30.67
CA ARG A 48 14.64 8.90 -29.88
C ARG A 48 14.33 8.89 -28.40
N HIS A 49 13.05 8.82 -28.01
CA HIS A 49 12.66 8.78 -26.61
C HIS A 49 11.51 7.81 -26.32
N VAL A 50 11.54 7.30 -25.09
CA VAL A 50 10.45 6.53 -24.51
C VAL A 50 9.82 7.34 -23.38
N VAL A 51 8.49 7.41 -23.38
CA VAL A 51 7.73 8.16 -22.38
C VAL A 51 7.02 7.20 -21.42
N ILE A 52 7.39 7.27 -20.14
CA ILE A 52 6.76 6.51 -19.06
C ILE A 52 5.69 7.37 -18.42
N LYS A 53 4.47 6.83 -18.27
CA LYS A 53 3.35 7.52 -17.62
C LYS A 53 2.61 6.62 -16.63
N LEU A 54 2.32 7.18 -15.46
CA LEU A 54 1.39 6.65 -14.48
C LEU A 54 0.76 7.82 -13.71
N ASP A 55 -0.54 8.06 -13.89
CA ASP A 55 -1.27 9.16 -13.26
C ASP A 55 -0.58 10.53 -13.46
N PHE A 56 -0.03 11.11 -12.38
CA PHE A 56 0.69 12.38 -12.43
C PHE A 56 2.17 12.22 -12.82
N TYR A 57 2.73 11.01 -12.70
CA TYR A 57 4.10 10.74 -13.07
C TYR A 57 4.28 10.73 -14.59
N LYS A 58 5.31 11.44 -15.06
CA LYS A 58 5.70 11.45 -16.46
C LYS A 58 7.21 11.65 -16.57
N SER A 59 7.88 10.67 -17.16
CA SER A 59 9.31 10.71 -17.44
C SER A 59 9.56 10.42 -18.92
N VAL A 60 10.56 11.09 -19.48
CA VAL A 60 10.98 10.95 -20.88
C VAL A 60 12.44 10.50 -20.84
N ILE A 61 12.72 9.35 -21.44
CA ILE A 61 14.01 8.69 -21.39
C ILE A 61 14.57 8.64 -22.81
N PRO A 62 15.77 9.18 -23.06
CA PRO A 62 16.40 9.09 -24.37
C PRO A 62 16.82 7.64 -24.66
N VAL A 63 16.48 7.17 -25.86
CA VAL A 63 16.86 5.87 -26.38
C VAL A 63 18.28 5.98 -26.96
N PRO A 64 19.19 5.04 -26.65
CA PRO A 64 20.52 5.03 -27.26
C PRO A 64 20.44 4.68 -28.76
N ASP A 65 21.20 5.40 -29.57
CA ASP A 65 21.22 5.21 -31.02
C ASP A 65 21.90 3.88 -31.44
N ASP A 66 22.83 3.38 -30.61
CA ASP A 66 23.89 2.44 -31.01
C ASP A 66 23.64 0.94 -30.72
N ALA A 67 22.40 0.51 -30.44
CA ALA A 67 22.13 -0.90 -30.14
C ALA A 67 20.82 -1.43 -30.76
N GLU A 68 20.88 -2.63 -31.35
CA GLU A 68 19.71 -3.38 -31.84
C GLU A 68 18.85 -3.92 -30.69
N ASN A 69 19.50 -4.35 -29.61
CA ASN A 69 18.87 -4.82 -28.39
C ASN A 69 19.13 -3.82 -27.26
N ILE A 70 18.05 -3.26 -26.70
CA ILE A 70 18.11 -2.25 -25.65
C ILE A 70 17.37 -2.74 -24.41
N PHE A 71 17.96 -2.53 -23.24
CA PHE A 71 17.42 -3.00 -21.97
C PHE A 71 17.03 -1.80 -21.11
N LEU A 72 15.74 -1.70 -20.76
CA LEU A 72 15.16 -0.59 -20.01
C LEU A 72 14.70 -1.05 -18.63
N GLY A 73 15.39 -0.60 -17.58
CA GLY A 73 14.92 -0.74 -16.20
C GLY A 73 14.05 0.44 -15.81
N ILE A 74 12.81 0.19 -15.38
CA ILE A 74 11.88 1.21 -14.88
C ILE A 74 11.80 1.09 -13.35
N TYR A 75 11.93 2.22 -12.66
CA TYR A 75 11.95 2.28 -11.20
C TYR A 75 11.51 3.64 -10.64
N MET A 76 11.40 3.72 -9.31
CA MET A 76 11.13 4.98 -8.62
C MET A 76 12.42 5.57 -8.04
N ASP A 77 12.83 6.74 -8.54
CA ASP A 77 13.97 7.50 -8.04
C ASP A 77 13.55 8.39 -6.87
N PHE A 78 13.93 7.98 -5.66
CA PHE A 78 13.73 8.76 -4.43
C PHE A 78 14.77 8.37 -3.38
N ARG A 79 15.01 9.28 -2.43
CA ARG A 79 15.86 8.98 -1.27
C ARG A 79 15.09 8.07 -0.31
N ASP A 80 15.57 6.85 -0.16
CA ASP A 80 14.89 5.80 0.60
C ASP A 80 15.02 5.94 2.13
N ARG A 81 14.58 7.08 2.66
CA ARG A 81 14.65 7.44 4.09
C ARG A 81 13.53 8.38 4.48
N PHE A 82 13.02 8.24 5.71
CA PHE A 82 12.05 9.18 6.27
C PHE A 82 12.71 10.54 6.57
N PRO A 83 12.05 11.69 6.32
CA PRO A 83 10.77 11.87 5.63
C PRO A 83 10.90 12.01 4.10
N HIS A 84 12.13 12.09 3.58
CA HIS A 84 12.45 12.40 2.19
C HIS A 84 11.70 11.53 1.16
N LYS A 85 11.50 10.24 1.43
CA LYS A 85 10.76 9.33 0.54
C LYS A 85 9.35 9.83 0.19
N TYR A 86 8.65 10.46 1.13
CA TYR A 86 7.30 10.97 0.90
C TYR A 86 7.28 12.29 0.12
N ILE A 87 8.34 13.09 0.26
CA ILE A 87 8.47 14.35 -0.48
C ILE A 87 8.90 14.07 -1.91
N ASP A 88 9.87 13.17 -2.08
CA ASP A 88 10.42 12.82 -3.40
C ASP A 88 9.39 12.09 -4.26
N THR A 89 8.49 11.29 -3.67
CA THR A 89 7.37 10.66 -4.40
C THR A 89 6.37 11.64 -4.99
N LEU A 90 6.28 12.87 -4.49
CA LEU A 90 5.43 13.91 -5.08
C LEU A 90 6.06 14.50 -6.34
N LYS A 91 7.35 14.27 -6.59
CA LYS A 91 8.03 14.77 -7.80
C LYS A 91 7.52 14.00 -9.03
N ARG A 92 7.17 14.76 -10.06
CA ARG A 92 6.67 14.22 -11.35
C ARG A 92 7.60 13.20 -12.01
N ARG A 93 8.91 13.32 -11.78
CA ARG A 93 9.96 12.46 -12.33
C ARG A 93 10.37 11.31 -11.41
N CYS A 94 9.69 11.11 -10.28
CA CYS A 94 10.04 10.03 -9.35
C CYS A 94 9.93 8.67 -10.05
N LEU A 95 8.85 8.37 -10.77
CA LEU A 95 8.82 7.20 -11.65
C LEU A 95 9.64 7.49 -12.92
N THR A 96 10.78 6.83 -13.07
CA THR A 96 11.73 7.02 -14.18
C THR A 96 12.26 5.68 -14.67
N GLY A 97 13.22 5.71 -15.59
CA GLY A 97 13.92 4.51 -16.02
C GLY A 97 15.28 4.86 -16.61
N GLN A 98 16.07 3.82 -16.81
CA GLN A 98 17.43 3.91 -17.32
C GLN A 98 17.69 2.78 -18.30
N PHE A 99 18.30 3.11 -19.44
CA PHE A 99 18.86 2.12 -20.35
C PHE A 99 20.17 1.59 -19.79
N MET A 100 20.34 0.27 -19.84
CA MET A 100 21.46 -0.43 -19.23
C MET A 100 21.96 -1.57 -20.12
N THR A 101 23.12 -2.13 -19.78
CA THR A 101 23.66 -3.32 -20.45
C THR A 101 22.85 -4.56 -20.06
N ALA A 102 22.96 -5.64 -20.85
CA ALA A 102 22.32 -6.91 -20.52
C ALA A 102 22.69 -7.42 -19.12
N GLU A 103 23.99 -7.37 -18.77
CA GLU A 103 24.47 -7.79 -17.44
C GLU A 103 23.88 -6.96 -16.30
N ALA A 104 23.78 -5.63 -16.49
CA ALA A 104 23.17 -4.75 -15.49
C ALA A 104 21.66 -4.98 -15.39
N PHE A 105 21.01 -5.33 -16.49
CA PHE A 105 19.58 -5.63 -16.55
C PHE A 105 19.23 -6.96 -15.85
N ASP A 106 20.06 -7.98 -16.03
CA ASP A 106 19.90 -9.27 -15.36
C ASP A 106 20.04 -9.12 -13.85
N ASN A 107 21.04 -8.34 -13.41
CA ASN A 107 21.27 -8.02 -12.01
C ASN A 107 20.37 -6.89 -11.47
N PHE A 108 19.48 -6.31 -12.30
CA PHE A 108 18.55 -5.28 -11.85
C PHE A 108 17.47 -5.92 -10.98
N ASP A 109 17.58 -5.68 -9.67
CA ASP A 109 16.69 -6.18 -8.62
C ASP A 109 16.36 -5.06 -7.61
N LEU A 110 15.63 -5.35 -6.52
CA LEU A 110 15.25 -4.32 -5.53
C LEU A 110 16.41 -3.89 -4.61
N SER A 111 17.61 -4.48 -4.74
CA SER A 111 18.73 -4.27 -3.80
C SER A 111 19.29 -2.84 -3.83
N PHE A 112 19.06 -2.08 -4.91
CA PHE A 112 19.48 -0.68 -5.01
C PHE A 112 18.71 0.26 -4.07
N TYR A 113 17.63 -0.21 -3.45
CA TYR A 113 16.93 0.52 -2.39
C TYR A 113 17.39 0.02 -1.01
N GLU A 114 18.17 0.83 -0.28
CA GLU A 114 18.73 0.46 1.03
C GLU A 114 17.71 -0.05 2.06
N ASN A 115 16.48 0.48 2.02
CA ASN A 115 15.42 0.14 2.97
C ASN A 115 14.19 -0.49 2.31
N ALA A 116 14.15 -0.60 0.97
CA ALA A 116 13.03 -1.25 0.32
C ALA A 116 13.08 -2.73 0.64
N ARG A 117 11.98 -3.19 1.21
CA ARG A 117 11.66 -4.60 1.32
C ARG A 117 10.54 -4.87 0.35
N GLU A 118 10.55 -6.04 -0.27
CA GLU A 118 9.35 -6.57 -0.90
C GLU A 118 8.29 -6.70 0.22
N TYR A 119 7.22 -5.91 0.18
CA TYR A 119 6.22 -5.87 1.25
C TYR A 119 5.21 -7.01 1.17
N LEU A 120 5.60 -8.16 0.61
CA LEU A 120 4.73 -9.31 0.53
C LEU A 120 5.04 -10.43 1.55
N PRO A 121 5.46 -10.17 2.81
CA PRO A 121 5.13 -11.12 3.84
C PRO A 121 3.63 -11.01 4.10
N THR A 122 2.87 -12.01 3.63
CA THR A 122 1.49 -12.22 4.07
C THR A 122 1.49 -12.34 5.58
N VAL A 123 0.60 -11.60 6.25
CA VAL A 123 0.62 -11.54 7.71
C VAL A 123 0.18 -12.86 8.32
N ASN A 124 0.92 -13.31 9.34
CA ASN A 124 0.37 -14.22 10.35
C ASN A 124 -0.73 -13.48 11.12
N TYR A 125 -1.94 -13.62 10.59
CA TYR A 125 -3.19 -13.06 11.06
C TYR A 125 -3.39 -13.30 12.57
N ASP A 126 -3.49 -12.22 13.37
CA ASP A 126 -3.86 -12.35 14.78
C ASP A 126 -5.38 -12.42 14.92
N ASN A 127 -5.89 -13.66 14.94
CA ASN A 127 -7.30 -13.96 15.13
C ASN A 127 -7.90 -13.25 16.34
N ALA A 128 -7.16 -13.13 17.43
CA ALA A 128 -7.75 -12.64 18.67
C ALA A 128 -7.77 -11.11 18.76
N SER A 129 -6.82 -10.39 18.14
CA SER A 129 -6.99 -8.94 17.93
C SER A 129 -8.22 -8.64 17.06
N VAL A 130 -8.38 -9.34 15.93
CA VAL A 130 -9.54 -9.11 15.05
C VAL A 130 -10.84 -9.47 15.74
N LEU A 131 -10.91 -10.61 16.44
CA LEU A 131 -12.09 -11.01 17.21
C LEU A 131 -12.46 -9.97 18.27
N LEU A 132 -11.47 -9.48 19.02
CA LEU A 132 -11.71 -8.50 20.07
C LEU A 132 -12.20 -7.16 19.50
N GLY A 133 -11.65 -6.73 18.36
CA GLY A 133 -12.15 -5.56 17.64
C GLY A 133 -13.58 -5.76 17.11
N LEU A 134 -13.93 -6.96 16.64
CA LEU A 134 -15.30 -7.28 16.20
C LEU A 134 -16.29 -7.20 17.37
N LEU A 135 -15.89 -7.69 18.55
CA LEU A 135 -16.72 -7.60 19.77
C LEU A 135 -16.95 -6.15 20.20
N ILE A 136 -15.90 -5.32 20.20
CA ILE A 136 -16.04 -3.88 20.51
C ILE A 136 -16.97 -3.22 19.49
N SER A 137 -16.76 -3.48 18.20
CA SER A 137 -17.57 -2.90 17.12
C SER A 137 -19.04 -3.29 17.24
N ALA A 138 -19.33 -4.57 17.48
CA ALA A 138 -20.69 -5.05 17.72
C ALA A 138 -21.30 -4.42 18.99
N GLY A 139 -20.51 -4.30 20.06
CA GLY A 139 -20.90 -3.61 21.27
C GLY A 139 -21.30 -2.15 21.01
N LEU A 140 -20.51 -1.41 20.23
CA LEU A 140 -20.82 -0.01 19.85
C LEU A 140 -22.12 0.08 19.06
N VAL A 141 -22.35 -0.83 18.11
CA VAL A 141 -23.61 -0.91 17.36
C VAL A 141 -24.79 -1.20 18.28
N ILE A 142 -24.68 -2.17 19.19
CA ILE A 142 -25.76 -2.46 20.15
C ILE A 142 -26.00 -1.25 21.06
N THR A 143 -24.95 -0.63 21.56
CA THR A 143 -25.04 0.48 22.51
C THR A 143 -25.66 1.71 21.86
N SER A 144 -25.31 2.01 20.61
CA SER A 144 -25.93 3.11 19.85
C SER A 144 -27.42 2.90 19.58
N VAL A 145 -27.87 1.65 19.40
CA VAL A 145 -29.30 1.33 19.22
C VAL A 145 -30.07 1.34 20.54
N VAL A 146 -29.46 0.89 21.64
CA VAL A 146 -30.10 0.79 22.96
C VAL A 146 -30.14 2.13 23.68
N GLN A 147 -29.09 2.95 23.55
CA GLN A 147 -28.97 4.25 24.21
C GLN A 147 -29.41 5.38 23.28
N GLN A 148 -30.68 5.36 22.86
CA GLN A 148 -31.21 6.35 21.93
C GLN A 148 -31.22 7.79 22.47
N GLU A 149 -31.13 7.93 23.80
CA GLU A 149 -31.01 9.22 24.48
C GLU A 149 -29.62 9.86 24.31
N ASN A 150 -28.63 9.13 23.78
CA ASN A 150 -27.30 9.67 23.52
C ASN A 150 -27.33 10.63 22.31
N PRO A 151 -26.96 11.92 22.46
CA PRO A 151 -26.89 12.85 21.34
C PRO A 151 -25.86 12.43 20.27
N TYR A 152 -24.94 11.54 20.59
CA TYR A 152 -23.90 11.03 19.68
C TYR A 152 -24.14 9.60 19.19
N GLN A 153 -25.38 9.08 19.33
CA GLN A 153 -25.72 7.72 18.92
C GLN A 153 -25.33 7.40 17.47
N ASP A 154 -25.54 8.34 16.54
CA ASP A 154 -25.27 8.13 15.11
C ASP A 154 -23.77 8.00 14.83
N LEU A 155 -22.94 8.75 15.57
CA LEU A 155 -21.48 8.65 15.48
C LEU A 155 -21.00 7.32 16.03
N LEU A 156 -21.53 6.87 17.16
CA LEU A 156 -21.22 5.55 17.73
C LEU A 156 -21.63 4.42 16.79
N PHE A 157 -22.80 4.53 16.18
CA PHE A 157 -23.30 3.58 15.19
C PHE A 157 -22.38 3.54 13.97
N PHE A 158 -22.05 4.70 13.41
CA PHE A 158 -21.17 4.80 12.23
C PHE A 158 -19.77 4.25 12.50
N ILE A 159 -19.15 4.60 13.64
CA ILE A 159 -17.85 4.05 14.04
C ILE A 159 -17.95 2.54 14.25
N GLY A 160 -19.01 2.06 14.91
CA GLY A 160 -19.25 0.64 15.13
C GLY A 160 -19.37 -0.14 13.83
N VAL A 161 -20.24 0.28 12.91
CA VAL A 161 -20.48 -0.41 11.63
C VAL A 161 -19.26 -0.35 10.72
N SER A 162 -18.61 0.81 10.58
CA SER A 162 -17.41 0.95 9.73
C SER A 162 -16.25 0.08 10.24
N SER A 163 -16.04 0.05 11.56
CA SER A 163 -15.04 -0.82 12.20
C SER A 163 -15.38 -2.30 12.03
N LEU A 164 -16.66 -2.66 12.17
CA LEU A 164 -17.15 -4.03 11.98
C LEU A 164 -16.89 -4.51 10.55
N ILE A 165 -17.28 -3.73 9.54
CA ILE A 165 -17.06 -4.06 8.12
C ILE A 165 -15.56 -4.17 7.84
N SER A 166 -14.76 -3.20 8.27
CA SER A 166 -13.31 -3.19 8.08
C SER A 166 -12.65 -4.46 8.64
N LEU A 167 -13.02 -4.86 9.86
CA LEU A 167 -12.48 -6.06 10.50
C LEU A 167 -13.01 -7.36 9.89
N LEU A 168 -14.26 -7.39 9.42
CA LEU A 168 -14.80 -8.52 8.67
C LEU A 168 -14.07 -8.70 7.33
N MET A 169 -13.73 -7.62 6.64
CA MET A 169 -12.89 -7.68 5.43
C MET A 169 -11.51 -8.24 5.76
N VAL A 170 -10.89 -7.80 6.85
CA VAL A 170 -9.59 -8.35 7.32
C VAL A 170 -9.69 -9.86 7.60
N ARG A 171 -10.82 -10.32 8.17
CA ARG A 171 -11.08 -11.75 8.39
C ARG A 171 -11.33 -12.53 7.09
N ALA A 172 -12.06 -11.95 6.15
CA ALA A 172 -12.37 -12.58 4.86
C ALA A 172 -11.13 -12.67 3.95
N GLU A 173 -10.26 -11.66 4.00
CA GLU A 173 -9.01 -11.56 3.24
C GLU A 173 -7.81 -12.21 3.97
N ARG A 174 -8.08 -13.11 4.93
CA ARG A 174 -7.04 -13.76 5.73
C ARG A 174 -5.99 -14.43 4.83
N GLY A 175 -4.72 -14.12 5.07
CA GLY A 175 -3.59 -14.65 4.29
C GLY A 175 -3.40 -14.01 2.91
N LYS A 176 -4.33 -13.14 2.47
CA LYS A 176 -4.22 -12.37 1.22
C LYS A 176 -3.92 -10.90 1.47
N ILE A 177 -4.16 -10.43 2.70
CA ILE A 177 -3.95 -9.03 3.09
C ILE A 177 -2.46 -8.72 3.28
N LEU A 178 -2.04 -7.58 2.73
CA LEU A 178 -0.69 -7.04 2.86
C LEU A 178 -0.42 -6.60 4.31
N LEU A 179 0.82 -6.74 4.77
CA LEU A 179 1.21 -6.33 6.12
C LEU A 179 0.94 -4.85 6.40
N TYR A 180 1.22 -4.00 5.43
CA TYR A 180 0.96 -2.56 5.56
C TYR A 180 -0.53 -2.27 5.70
N ASP A 181 -1.37 -2.84 4.85
CA ASP A 181 -2.82 -2.63 4.88
C ASP A 181 -3.42 -3.18 6.17
N TYR A 182 -2.96 -4.34 6.61
CA TYR A 182 -3.34 -4.92 7.89
C TYR A 182 -3.00 -4.00 9.06
N LYS A 183 -1.75 -3.50 9.15
CA LYS A 183 -1.32 -2.58 10.22
C LYS A 183 -2.14 -1.29 10.21
N SER A 184 -2.32 -0.70 9.04
CA SER A 184 -3.08 0.54 8.86
C SER A 184 -4.53 0.38 9.27
N ARG A 185 -5.20 -0.71 8.84
CA ARG A 185 -6.59 -1.00 9.23
C ARG A 185 -6.73 -1.20 10.74
N LEU A 186 -5.82 -1.93 11.39
CA LEU A 186 -5.88 -2.14 12.84
C LEU A 186 -5.63 -0.86 13.64
N ILE A 187 -4.67 -0.04 13.22
CA ILE A 187 -4.37 1.26 13.87
C ILE A 187 -5.54 2.21 13.71
N ALA A 188 -6.09 2.35 12.50
CA ALA A 188 -7.26 3.18 12.25
C ALA A 188 -8.46 2.74 13.12
N THR A 189 -8.67 1.43 13.24
CA THR A 189 -9.72 0.86 14.10
C THR A 189 -9.46 1.17 15.58
N ALA A 190 -8.22 1.10 16.05
CA ALA A 190 -7.86 1.47 17.43
C ALA A 190 -8.17 2.94 17.73
N LEU A 191 -7.78 3.84 16.82
CA LEU A 191 -8.07 5.27 16.95
C LEU A 191 -9.58 5.55 16.91
N ALA A 192 -10.32 4.85 16.06
CA ALA A 192 -11.76 4.95 15.99
C ALA A 192 -12.43 4.50 17.30
N PHE A 193 -11.94 3.44 17.96
CA PHE A 193 -12.46 3.04 19.27
C PHE A 193 -12.14 4.03 20.39
N VAL A 194 -10.92 4.60 20.39
CA VAL A 194 -10.58 5.68 21.34
C VAL A 194 -11.51 6.87 21.15
N LEU A 195 -11.79 7.24 19.90
CA LEU A 195 -12.74 8.30 19.58
C LEU A 195 -14.16 7.93 20.02
N ALA A 196 -14.62 6.71 19.74
CA ALA A 196 -15.94 6.23 20.16
C ALA A 196 -16.11 6.30 21.68
N PHE A 197 -15.07 5.94 22.46
CA PHE A 197 -15.11 5.99 23.92
C PHE A 197 -15.45 7.38 24.48
N ILE A 198 -15.05 8.45 23.80
CA ILE A 198 -15.38 9.84 24.20
C ILE A 198 -16.88 10.12 24.08
N PHE A 199 -17.57 9.44 23.16
CA PHE A 199 -18.99 9.66 22.84
C PHE A 199 -19.95 8.68 23.53
N ILE A 200 -19.44 7.73 24.32
CA ILE A 200 -20.29 6.79 25.08
C ILE A 200 -20.93 7.55 26.26
N THR A 201 -22.25 7.43 26.38
CA THR A 201 -23.06 8.08 27.44
C THR A 201 -22.66 7.56 28.83
N PRO A 202 -22.84 8.34 29.92
CA PRO A 202 -22.17 8.11 31.19
C PRO A 202 -22.76 6.98 32.05
N SER A 203 -23.25 5.89 31.44
CA SER A 203 -23.46 4.66 32.20
C SER A 203 -22.10 4.09 32.61
N PHE A 204 -21.77 4.22 33.90
CA PHE A 204 -20.48 3.82 34.45
C PHE A 204 -20.10 2.38 34.07
N ALA A 205 -21.06 1.45 34.14
CA ALA A 205 -20.84 0.05 33.80
C ALA A 205 -20.47 -0.12 32.31
N VAL A 206 -21.18 0.55 31.41
CA VAL A 206 -20.92 0.49 29.96
C VAL A 206 -19.55 1.10 29.65
N ASN A 207 -19.24 2.27 30.21
CA ASN A 207 -17.95 2.92 30.06
C ASN A 207 -16.80 2.06 30.57
N MET A 208 -16.95 1.44 31.75
CA MET A 208 -15.92 0.57 32.32
C MET A 208 -15.67 -0.66 31.44
N VAL A 209 -16.72 -1.28 30.91
CA VAL A 209 -16.60 -2.41 29.97
C VAL A 209 -15.84 -1.97 28.72
N PHE A 210 -16.27 -0.90 28.05
CA PHE A 210 -15.58 -0.42 26.84
C PHE A 210 -14.14 -0.01 27.12
N PHE A 211 -13.86 0.65 28.25
CA PHE A 211 -12.50 1.01 28.64
C PHE A 211 -11.59 -0.22 28.74
N LEU A 212 -12.05 -1.29 29.41
CA LEU A 212 -11.28 -2.53 29.54
C LEU A 212 -11.01 -3.19 28.19
N PHE A 213 -12.04 -3.35 27.36
CA PHE A 213 -11.89 -3.98 26.05
C PHE A 213 -11.01 -3.16 25.10
N ILE A 214 -11.20 -1.84 25.03
CA ILE A 214 -10.39 -0.96 24.17
C ILE A 214 -8.93 -0.93 24.65
N SER A 215 -8.69 -0.87 25.96
CA SER A 215 -7.34 -0.92 26.51
C SER A 215 -6.65 -2.24 26.18
N LEU A 216 -7.36 -3.37 26.33
CA LEU A 216 -6.85 -4.68 25.97
C LEU A 216 -6.57 -4.80 24.46
N TYR A 217 -7.44 -4.24 23.62
CA TYR A 217 -7.23 -4.16 22.17
C TYR A 217 -5.94 -3.43 21.81
N ILE A 218 -5.74 -2.24 22.40
CA ILE A 218 -4.57 -1.40 22.13
C ILE A 218 -3.29 -2.08 22.62
N LEU A 219 -3.28 -2.64 23.84
CA LEU A 219 -2.12 -3.36 24.38
C LEU A 219 -1.72 -4.54 23.49
N ARG A 220 -2.72 -5.31 23.03
CA ARG A 220 -2.49 -6.43 22.12
C ARG A 220 -1.99 -5.96 20.76
N LEU A 221 -2.57 -4.90 20.21
CA LEU A 221 -2.13 -4.28 18.97
C LEU A 221 -0.66 -3.83 19.07
N LEU A 222 -0.28 -3.12 20.13
CA LEU A 222 1.10 -2.66 20.33
C LEU A 222 2.09 -3.82 20.46
N THR A 223 1.71 -4.88 21.18
CA THR A 223 2.53 -6.10 21.29
C THR A 223 2.70 -6.76 19.92
N ASN A 224 1.62 -6.92 19.16
CA ASN A 224 1.67 -7.51 17.83
C ASN A 224 2.43 -6.66 16.82
N LEU A 225 2.29 -5.35 16.84
CA LEU A 225 3.02 -4.46 15.93
C LEU A 225 4.54 -4.60 16.10
N LYS A 226 5.01 -4.92 17.32
CA LYS A 226 6.42 -5.19 17.62
C LYS A 226 6.87 -6.58 17.15
N THR A 227 6.01 -7.60 17.25
CA THR A 227 6.33 -8.99 16.86
C THR A 227 6.10 -9.28 15.38
N LEU A 228 5.30 -8.46 14.69
CA LEU A 228 5.14 -8.43 13.23
C LEU A 228 6.38 -7.81 12.55
N LYS A 229 7.56 -8.38 12.83
CA LYS A 229 8.74 -8.28 11.96
C LYS A 229 8.67 -9.47 11.01
N SER A 230 8.73 -9.17 9.71
CA SER A 230 8.76 -10.08 8.55
C SER A 230 8.93 -11.55 8.92
N ALA A 231 7.85 -12.32 8.78
CA ALA A 231 7.98 -13.73 8.42
C ALA A 231 8.58 -13.81 7.00
#